data_AF-A0A1N7NNT0-F1
#
_entry.id   AF-A0A1N7NNT0-F1
#
_cell.length_a   1.000
_cell.length_b   1.000
_cell.length_c   1.000
_cell.angle_alpha   90.00
_cell.angle_beta   90.00
_cell.angle_gamma   90.00
#
_symmetry.space_group_name_H-M   'P 1'
#
loop_
_entity.id
_entity.type
_entity.pdbx_description
1 polymer ?
#
loop_
_entity_poly.entity_id
_entity_poly.type
_entity_poly.pdbx_seq_one_letter_code
_entity_poly.pdbx_strand_id
1 'polypeptide(L)'
;MMTKDDILLLKTKLLPPGAEAVIDFLAARHGQLESTNIVLENVPLLIIGRHGMIARLPLNGRIKKVSQAEEILPALQAYFNNASSTDKLFVFINLPELPIPPEVQQVLSEVEARAMRREEIRMKIDRALDERNREAFDRAVKELEQLMREEDSTMGPTPSAT
;
A
#
# COMPACT_ATOMS: atom_id res chain seq x y z
N MET A 1 -18.54 -7.17 25.07
CA MET A 1 -19.15 -5.98 25.68
C MET A 1 -18.13 -5.35 26.61
N MET A 2 -17.82 -4.07 26.44
CA MET A 2 -16.82 -3.38 27.26
C MET A 2 -17.50 -2.87 28.53
N THR A 3 -16.92 -3.09 29.71
CA THR A 3 -17.52 -2.58 30.95
C THR A 3 -17.18 -1.11 31.15
N LYS A 4 -17.98 -0.41 31.97
CA LYS A 4 -17.68 0.98 32.37
C LYS A 4 -16.28 1.09 32.99
N ASP A 5 -15.90 0.12 33.81
CA ASP A 5 -14.63 0.10 34.52
C ASP A 5 -13.45 -0.12 33.56
N ASP A 6 -13.61 -0.95 32.52
CA ASP A 6 -12.60 -1.14 31.47
C ASP A 6 -12.30 0.18 30.73
N ILE A 7 -13.32 1.00 30.50
CA ILE A 7 -13.18 2.30 29.83
C ILE A 7 -12.50 3.31 30.75
N LEU A 8 -12.91 3.37 32.03
CA LEU A 8 -12.29 4.26 33.01
C LEU A 8 -10.82 3.90 33.28
N LEU A 9 -10.46 2.61 33.20
CA LEU A 9 -9.07 2.15 33.34
C LEU A 9 -8.15 2.77 32.28
N LEU A 10 -8.66 3.20 31.13
CA LEU A 10 -7.87 3.89 30.10
C LEU A 10 -7.27 5.21 30.60
N LYS A 11 -7.85 5.85 31.63
CA LYS A 11 -7.29 7.04 32.29
C LYS A 11 -5.95 6.80 32.96
N THR A 12 -5.61 5.54 33.27
CA THR A 12 -4.30 5.17 33.83
C THR A 12 -3.18 5.17 32.78
N LYS A 13 -3.53 5.23 31.48
CA LYS A 13 -2.56 5.24 30.38
C LYS A 13 -2.14 6.66 30.05
N LEU A 14 -1.05 6.78 29.29
CA LEU A 14 -0.61 8.07 28.76
C LEU A 14 -1.57 8.49 27.64
N LEU A 15 -2.41 9.48 27.95
CA LEU A 15 -3.48 9.93 27.06
C LEU A 15 -3.14 11.27 26.40
N PRO A 16 -3.63 11.53 25.17
CA PRO A 16 -3.50 12.83 24.55
C PRO A 16 -4.35 13.89 25.28
N PRO A 17 -4.01 15.19 25.18
CA PRO A 17 -4.80 16.27 25.76
C PRO A 17 -6.28 16.21 25.34
N GLY A 18 -7.20 16.35 26.29
CA GLY A 18 -8.64 16.31 26.05
C GLY A 18 -9.27 14.90 25.99
N ALA A 19 -8.47 13.83 25.99
CA ALA A 19 -8.99 12.46 25.98
C ALA A 19 -9.79 12.09 27.23
N GLU A 20 -9.56 12.77 28.35
CA GLU A 20 -10.22 12.45 29.61
C GLU A 20 -11.74 12.66 29.55
N ALA A 21 -12.17 13.80 29.00
CA ALA A 21 -13.58 14.10 28.78
C ALA A 21 -14.24 13.11 27.78
N VAL A 22 -13.48 12.65 26.79
CA VAL A 22 -13.94 11.62 25.84
C VAL A 22 -14.15 10.29 26.54
N ILE A 23 -13.22 9.88 27.42
CA ILE A 23 -13.33 8.64 28.19
C ILE A 23 -14.54 8.68 29.13
N ASP A 24 -14.78 9.81 29.80
CA ASP A 24 -15.95 9.96 30.67
C ASP A 24 -17.27 9.86 29.88
N PHE A 25 -17.31 10.49 28.70
CA PHE A 25 -18.47 10.41 27.80
C PHE A 25 -18.73 8.97 27.31
N LEU A 26 -17.67 8.23 26.98
CA LEU A 26 -17.76 6.83 26.54
C LEU A 26 -18.16 5.90 27.69
N ALA A 27 -17.63 6.10 28.89
CA ALA A 27 -17.98 5.32 30.09
C ALA A 27 -19.48 5.45 30.43
N ALA A 28 -20.07 6.64 30.23
CA ALA A 28 -21.51 6.87 30.39
C ALA A 28 -22.38 6.08 29.39
N ARG A 29 -21.82 5.67 28.25
CA ARG A 29 -22.50 4.91 27.16
C ARG A 29 -21.93 3.52 26.93
N HIS A 30 -21.26 2.94 27.91
CA HIS A 30 -20.59 1.64 27.79
C HIS A 30 -21.50 0.51 27.26
N GLY A 31 -22.80 0.52 27.55
CA GLY A 31 -23.76 -0.45 27.02
C GLY A 31 -23.98 -0.37 25.49
N GLN A 32 -23.49 0.69 24.83
CA GLN A 32 -23.53 0.89 23.38
C GLN A 32 -22.13 0.73 22.73
N LEU A 33 -21.14 0.26 23.50
CA LEU A 33 -19.76 0.14 23.05
C LEU A 33 -19.34 -1.34 22.91
N GLU A 34 -18.81 -1.66 21.73
CA GLU A 34 -18.07 -2.89 21.50
C GLU A 34 -16.58 -2.55 21.34
N SER A 35 -15.73 -3.19 22.16
CA SER A 35 -14.29 -3.06 21.99
C SER A 35 -13.81 -4.02 20.92
N THR A 36 -13.09 -3.48 19.94
CA THR A 36 -12.31 -4.29 18.99
C THR A 36 -10.84 -4.01 19.24
N ASN A 37 -10.15 -4.99 19.81
CA ASN A 37 -8.70 -4.93 20.00
C ASN A 37 -8.02 -5.47 18.73
N ILE A 38 -7.43 -4.58 17.94
CA ILE A 38 -6.57 -4.97 16.83
C ILE A 38 -5.14 -5.09 17.39
N VAL A 39 -4.78 -6.29 17.85
CA VAL A 39 -3.43 -6.59 18.34
C VAL A 39 -2.56 -7.01 17.16
N LEU A 40 -1.96 -6.03 16.49
CA LEU A 40 -0.89 -6.27 15.53
C LEU A 40 0.41 -6.15 16.31
N GLU A 41 0.81 -7.17 17.05
CA GLU A 41 2.11 -7.23 17.72
C GLU A 41 3.14 -7.90 16.81
N ASN A 42 4.34 -7.32 16.74
CA ASN A 42 5.52 -7.90 16.05
C ASN A 42 5.38 -8.19 14.55
N VAL A 43 4.33 -7.71 13.89
CA VAL A 43 4.19 -7.80 12.43
C VAL A 43 4.66 -6.52 11.72
N PRO A 44 5.26 -6.64 10.53
CA PRO A 44 5.47 -5.49 9.64
C PRO A 44 4.12 -4.86 9.29
N LEU A 45 3.96 -3.56 9.55
CA LEU A 45 2.69 -2.85 9.43
C LEU A 45 2.86 -1.48 8.78
N LEU A 46 2.04 -1.17 7.80
CA LEU A 46 1.87 0.17 7.25
C LEU A 46 0.44 0.65 7.53
N ILE A 47 0.32 1.79 8.20
CA ILE A 47 -0.95 2.49 8.43
C ILE A 47 -0.98 3.72 7.54
N ILE A 48 -2.02 3.86 6.73
CA ILE A 48 -2.25 5.04 5.88
C ILE A 48 -3.59 5.65 6.31
N GLY A 49 -3.56 6.90 6.77
CA GLY A 49 -4.76 7.63 7.16
C GLY A 49 -4.74 9.08 6.69
N ARG A 50 -5.87 9.77 6.86
CA ARG A 50 -6.04 11.18 6.43
C ARG A 50 -4.97 12.13 6.97
N HIS A 51 -4.49 11.89 8.18
CA HIS A 51 -3.57 12.79 8.88
C HIS A 51 -2.10 12.35 8.79
N GLY A 52 -1.81 11.28 8.04
CA GLY A 52 -0.45 10.82 7.84
C GLY A 52 -0.32 9.31 7.70
N MET A 53 0.92 8.86 7.64
CA MET A 53 1.29 7.46 7.49
C MET A 53 2.19 7.03 8.63
N ILE A 54 2.10 5.77 9.03
CA ILE A 54 3.00 5.16 10.03
C ILE A 54 3.43 3.80 9.51
N ALA A 55 4.73 3.59 9.34
CA ALA A 55 5.28 2.27 9.05
C ALA A 55 6.03 1.73 10.28
N ARG A 56 5.78 0.47 10.61
CA ARG A 56 6.48 -0.30 11.63
C ARG A 56 7.09 -1.51 10.96
N LEU A 57 8.40 -1.47 10.71
CA LEU A 57 9.10 -2.43 9.87
C LEU A 57 10.27 -3.06 10.64
N PRO A 58 10.51 -4.37 10.52
CA PRO A 58 11.74 -4.98 11.00
C PRO A 58 12.88 -4.59 10.05
N LEU A 59 13.82 -3.80 10.54
CA LEU A 59 15.03 -3.40 9.82
C LEU A 59 16.24 -3.75 10.69
N ASN A 60 17.20 -4.47 10.13
CA ASN A 60 18.43 -4.88 10.84
C ASN A 60 18.16 -5.59 12.19
N GLY A 61 17.15 -6.47 12.23
CA GLY A 61 16.78 -7.22 13.45
C GLY A 61 16.10 -6.39 14.54
N ARG A 62 15.75 -5.12 14.27
CA ARG A 62 14.99 -4.26 15.20
C ARG A 62 13.73 -3.74 14.53
N ILE A 63 12.66 -3.60 15.31
CA ILE A 63 11.44 -2.95 14.83
C ILE A 63 11.68 -1.43 14.80
N LYS A 64 11.68 -0.85 13.60
CA LYS A 64 11.74 0.61 13.39
C LYS A 64 10.33 1.13 13.12
N LYS A 65 9.92 2.16 13.86
CA LYS A 65 8.69 2.93 13.61
C LYS A 65 9.06 4.26 12.95
N VAL A 66 8.48 4.54 11.79
CA VAL A 66 8.64 5.81 11.06
C VAL A 66 7.26 6.40 10.75
N SER A 67 7.14 7.72 10.88
CA SER A 67 5.87 8.44 10.66
C SER A 67 6.02 9.66 9.75
N GLN A 68 7.24 9.97 9.32
CA GLN A 68 7.51 11.06 8.37
C GLN A 68 7.44 10.51 6.94
N ALA A 69 6.71 11.20 6.06
CA ALA A 69 6.50 10.74 4.68
C ALA A 69 7.82 10.50 3.93
N GLU A 70 8.81 11.38 4.12
CA GLU A 70 10.14 11.31 3.51
C GLU A 70 10.94 10.08 3.96
N GLU A 71 10.68 9.57 5.17
CA GLU A 71 11.38 8.42 5.74
C GLU A 71 10.68 7.07 5.45
N ILE A 72 9.39 7.10 5.13
CA ILE A 72 8.57 5.90 4.97
C ILE A 72 8.98 5.13 3.70
N LEU A 73 9.13 5.81 2.58
CA LEU A 73 9.49 5.16 1.32
C LEU A 73 10.89 4.49 1.39
N PRO A 74 11.95 5.17 1.86
CA PRO A 74 13.25 4.52 2.07
C PRO A 74 13.18 3.32 3.03
N ALA A 75 12.37 3.41 4.10
CA ALA A 75 12.22 2.32 5.05
C ALA A 75 11.50 1.10 4.44
N LEU A 76 10.47 1.32 3.61
CA LEU A 76 9.77 0.26 2.88
C LEU A 76 10.68 -0.41 1.86
N GLN A 77 11.45 0.37 1.09
CA GLN A 77 12.45 -0.15 0.16
C GLN A 77 13.48 -1.02 0.88
N ALA A 78 14.03 -0.54 2.01
CA ALA A 78 14.97 -1.30 2.81
C ALA A 78 14.35 -2.60 3.38
N TYR A 79 13.07 -2.58 3.74
CA TYR A 79 12.36 -3.77 4.19
C TYR A 79 12.21 -4.79 3.05
N PHE A 80 11.67 -4.39 1.89
CA PHE A 80 11.45 -5.32 0.78
C PHE A 80 12.75 -5.84 0.13
N ASN A 81 13.82 -5.06 0.14
CA ASN A 81 15.13 -5.51 -0.35
C ASN A 81 15.77 -6.60 0.52
N ASN A 82 15.40 -6.65 1.80
CA ASN A 82 15.91 -7.65 2.76
C ASN A 82 14.85 -8.71 3.11
N ALA A 83 13.62 -8.54 2.62
CA ALA A 83 12.50 -9.43 2.90
C ALA A 83 12.66 -10.76 2.15
N SER A 84 12.39 -11.86 2.84
CA SER A 84 12.23 -13.16 2.19
C SER A 84 10.89 -13.22 1.45
N SER A 85 10.73 -14.13 0.49
CA SER A 85 9.47 -14.31 -0.27
C SER A 85 8.25 -14.67 0.61
N THR A 86 8.46 -15.00 1.89
CA THR A 86 7.43 -15.31 2.88
C THR A 86 7.05 -14.12 3.76
N ASP A 87 7.80 -13.03 3.72
CA ASP A 87 7.54 -11.86 4.56
C ASP A 87 6.34 -11.08 4.04
N LYS A 88 5.36 -10.86 4.92
CA LYS A 88 4.12 -10.13 4.59
C LYS A 88 4.11 -8.77 5.28
N LEU A 89 3.88 -7.72 4.49
CA LEU A 89 3.52 -6.41 5.00
C LEU A 89 2.00 -6.34 5.17
N PHE A 90 1.54 -6.08 6.39
CA PHE A 90 0.14 -5.79 6.64
C PHE A 90 -0.12 -4.30 6.38
N VAL A 91 -1.18 -3.99 5.65
CA VAL A 91 -1.56 -2.60 5.33
C VAL A 91 -2.93 -2.29 5.90
N PHE A 92 -3.02 -1.24 6.71
CA PHE A 92 -4.27 -0.70 7.23
C PHE A 92 -4.54 0.65 6.58
N ILE A 93 -5.63 0.74 5.81
CA ILE A 93 -6.00 1.94 5.06
C ILE A 93 -7.27 2.52 5.71
N ASN A 94 -7.16 3.76 6.18
CA ASN A 94 -8.27 4.54 6.71
C ASN A 94 -8.32 5.90 6.00
N LEU A 95 -8.63 5.85 4.71
CA LEU A 95 -8.82 7.02 3.86
C LEU A 95 -10.30 7.14 3.49
N PRO A 96 -10.87 8.35 3.46
CA PRO A 96 -12.19 8.54 2.90
C PRO A 96 -12.18 8.15 1.42
N GLU A 97 -13.24 7.51 0.94
CA GLU A 97 -13.45 7.34 -0.49
C GLU A 97 -13.58 8.73 -1.12
N LEU A 98 -12.57 9.14 -1.86
CA LEU A 98 -12.66 10.32 -2.71
C LEU A 98 -13.29 9.88 -4.04
N PRO A 99 -14.29 10.60 -4.56
CA PRO A 99 -14.76 10.34 -5.91
C PRO A 99 -13.57 10.52 -6.85
N ILE A 100 -13.16 9.44 -7.50
CA ILE A 100 -12.08 9.48 -8.48
C ILE A 100 -12.59 10.36 -9.62
N PRO A 101 -11.93 11.48 -9.93
CA PRO A 101 -12.32 12.30 -11.06
C PRO A 101 -12.35 11.43 -12.33
N PRO A 102 -13.35 11.60 -13.21
CA PRO A 102 -13.49 10.75 -14.41
C PRO A 102 -12.24 10.76 -15.29
N GLU A 103 -11.46 11.84 -15.26
CA GLU A 103 -10.17 11.96 -15.94
C GLU A 103 -9.12 10.98 -15.37
N VAL A 104 -9.12 10.78 -14.05
CA VAL A 104 -8.21 9.83 -13.37
C VAL A 104 -8.65 8.40 -13.60
N GLN A 105 -9.96 8.12 -13.68
CA GLN A 105 -10.47 6.80 -14.06
C GLN A 105 -10.03 6.40 -15.47
N GLN A 106 -10.07 7.34 -16.42
CA GLN A 106 -9.61 7.09 -17.79
C GLN A 106 -8.13 6.72 -17.82
N VAL A 107 -7.29 7.49 -17.11
CA VAL A 107 -5.84 7.19 -17.02
C VAL A 107 -5.59 5.84 -16.34
N LEU A 108 -6.29 5.52 -15.25
CA LEU A 108 -6.14 4.22 -14.58
C LEU A 108 -6.57 3.05 -15.48
N SER A 109 -7.70 3.18 -16.17
CA SER A 109 -8.18 2.17 -17.11
C SER A 109 -7.21 1.97 -18.30
N GLU A 110 -6.57 3.05 -18.74
CA GLU A 110 -5.59 3.01 -19.81
C GLU A 110 -4.29 2.32 -19.35
N VAL A 111 -3.82 2.62 -18.13
CA VAL A 111 -2.66 1.95 -17.52
C VAL A 111 -2.93 0.46 -17.30
N GLU A 112 -4.12 0.10 -16.80
CA GLU A 112 -4.52 -1.29 -16.62
C GLU A 112 -4.60 -2.04 -17.96
N ALA A 113 -5.24 -1.45 -18.98
CA ALA A 113 -5.33 -2.04 -20.32
C ALA A 113 -3.93 -2.25 -20.94
N ARG A 114 -3.01 -1.30 -20.76
CA ARG A 114 -1.60 -1.42 -21.19
C ARG A 114 -0.88 -2.55 -20.45
N ALA A 115 -1.07 -2.67 -19.14
CA ALA A 115 -0.46 -3.72 -18.34
C ALA A 115 -0.97 -5.12 -18.75
N MET A 116 -2.28 -5.28 -18.98
CA MET A 116 -2.86 -6.53 -19.47
C MET A 116 -2.30 -6.89 -20.84
N ARG A 117 -2.23 -5.92 -21.77
CA ARG A 117 -1.70 -6.16 -23.12
C ARG A 117 -0.23 -6.59 -23.11
N ARG A 118 0.60 -6.00 -22.24
CA ARG A 118 1.98 -6.42 -22.03
C ARG A 118 2.06 -7.87 -21.52
N GLU A 119 1.19 -8.24 -20.60
CA GLU A 119 1.14 -9.62 -20.09
C GLU A 119 0.72 -10.62 -21.17
N GLU A 120 -0.29 -10.29 -21.97
CA GLU A 120 -0.71 -11.11 -23.11
C GLU A 120 0.43 -11.34 -24.11
N ILE A 121 1.22 -10.31 -24.42
CA ILE A 121 2.36 -10.43 -25.33
C ILE A 121 3.46 -11.32 -24.73
N ARG A 122 3.72 -11.22 -23.42
CA ARG A 122 4.65 -12.12 -22.72
C ARG A 122 4.19 -13.58 -22.80
N MET A 123 2.90 -13.83 -22.57
CA MET A 123 2.35 -15.18 -22.74
C MET A 123 2.48 -15.71 -24.16
N LYS A 124 2.34 -14.86 -25.19
CA LYS A 124 2.59 -15.25 -26.59
C LYS A 124 4.06 -15.61 -26.82
N ILE A 125 4.99 -14.89 -26.20
CA ILE A 125 6.43 -15.17 -26.28
C ILE A 125 6.75 -16.53 -25.64
N ASP A 126 6.26 -16.77 -24.42
CA ASP A 126 6.49 -18.04 -23.71
C ASP A 126 5.93 -19.22 -24.50
N ARG A 127 4.70 -19.09 -25.01
CA ARG A 127 4.08 -20.11 -25.87
C ARG A 127 4.87 -20.36 -27.15
N ALA A 128 5.40 -19.31 -27.79
CA ALA A 128 6.22 -19.46 -28.98
C ALA A 128 7.56 -20.16 -28.70
N LEU A 129 8.14 -19.96 -27.51
CA LEU A 129 9.32 -20.67 -27.05
C LEU A 129 9.03 -22.15 -26.80
N ASP A 130 7.91 -22.46 -26.14
CA ASP A 130 7.46 -23.85 -25.89
C ASP A 130 7.22 -24.62 -27.20
N GLU A 131 6.58 -23.97 -28.18
CA GLU A 131 6.29 -24.52 -29.51
C GLU A 131 7.52 -24.46 -30.45
N ARG A 132 8.66 -23.90 -30.00
CA ARG A 132 9.89 -23.64 -30.78
C ARG A 132 9.61 -22.90 -32.10
N ASN A 133 8.57 -22.07 -32.11
CA ASN A 133 8.13 -21.35 -33.30
C ASN A 133 8.81 -19.98 -33.38
N ARG A 134 9.93 -19.94 -34.12
CA ARG A 134 10.75 -18.74 -34.29
C ARG A 134 9.98 -17.56 -34.89
N GLU A 135 9.09 -17.79 -35.84
CA GLU A 135 8.31 -16.72 -36.47
C GLU A 135 7.25 -16.12 -35.55
N ALA A 136 6.66 -16.94 -34.67
CA ALA A 136 5.73 -16.46 -33.64
C ALA A 136 6.47 -15.65 -32.57
N PHE A 137 7.66 -16.10 -32.17
CA PHE A 137 8.53 -15.42 -31.22
C PHE A 137 8.97 -14.05 -31.75
N ASP A 138 9.54 -13.99 -32.96
CA ASP A 138 10.05 -12.75 -33.56
C ASP A 138 8.93 -11.70 -33.75
N ARG A 139 7.69 -12.13 -33.98
CA ARG A 139 6.52 -11.25 -34.07
C ARG A 139 6.09 -10.70 -32.71
N ALA A 140 6.01 -11.56 -31.69
CA ALA A 140 5.59 -11.15 -30.35
C ALA A 140 6.63 -10.22 -29.70
N VAL A 141 7.92 -10.44 -29.93
CA VAL A 141 9.00 -9.54 -29.48
C VAL A 141 8.89 -8.16 -30.14
N LYS A 142 8.63 -8.09 -31.44
CA LYS A 142 8.41 -6.81 -32.14
C LYS A 142 7.16 -6.08 -31.63
N GLU A 143 6.09 -6.82 -31.33
CA GLU A 143 4.87 -6.26 -30.73
C GLU A 143 5.16 -5.65 -29.35
N LEU A 144 5.99 -6.32 -28.53
CA LEU A 144 6.42 -5.83 -27.23
C LEU A 144 7.30 -4.58 -27.34
N GLU A 145 8.28 -4.58 -28.25
CA GLU A 145 9.16 -3.43 -28.48
C GLU A 145 8.39 -2.19 -28.97
N GLN A 146 7.37 -2.39 -29.80
CA GLN A 146 6.52 -1.30 -30.26
C GLN A 146 5.69 -0.72 -29.10
N LEU A 147 5.10 -1.58 -28.28
CA LEU A 147 4.35 -1.18 -27.08
C LEU A 147 5.24 -0.34 -26.12
N MET A 148 6.49 -0.75 -25.91
CA MET A 148 7.43 -0.03 -25.04
C MET A 148 7.82 1.35 -25.58
N ARG A 149 7.98 1.51 -26.91
CA ARG A 149 8.26 2.82 -27.52
C ARG A 149 7.06 3.78 -27.44
N GLU A 150 5.85 3.25 -27.54
CA GLU A 150 4.62 4.01 -27.33
C GLU A 150 4.49 4.46 -25.85
N GLU A 151 4.95 3.64 -24.90
CA GLU A 151 5.03 3.99 -23.48
C GLU A 151 6.02 5.15 -23.22
N ASP A 152 7.22 5.10 -23.78
CA ASP A 152 8.23 6.16 -23.64
C ASP A 152 7.80 7.48 -24.31
N SER A 153 6.95 7.42 -25.34
CA SER A 153 6.48 8.60 -26.08
C SER A 153 5.29 9.30 -25.38
N THR A 154 4.53 8.58 -24.54
CA THR A 154 3.38 9.15 -23.81
C THR A 154 3.77 9.73 -22.45
N MET A 155 4.94 9.37 -21.91
CA MET A 155 5.55 10.10 -20.81
C MET A 155 6.40 11.25 -21.37
N GLY A 156 5.84 12.47 -21.37
CA GLY A 156 6.57 13.67 -21.78
C GLY A 156 7.90 13.86 -21.03
N PRO A 157 8.79 14.75 -21.52
CA PRO A 157 10.17 14.83 -21.04
C PRO A 157 10.21 15.11 -19.54
N THR A 158 10.96 14.28 -18.81
CA THR A 158 11.38 14.59 -17.44
C THR A 158 12.00 15.99 -17.43
N PRO A 159 11.60 16.90 -16.53
CA PRO A 159 12.28 18.19 -16.42
C PRO A 159 13.74 17.92 -16.05
N SER A 160 14.64 18.25 -16.97
CA SER A 160 16.07 18.28 -16.70
C SER A 160 16.31 19.23 -15.54
N ALA A 161 16.81 18.70 -14.43
CA ALA A 161 17.26 19.48 -13.30
C ALA A 161 18.47 20.34 -13.74
N THR A 162 18.28 21.65 -13.72
CA THR A 162 19.35 22.66 -13.60
C THR A 162 19.30 23.24 -12.20
#